data_AF-A0A0N1E5P1-F1
#
_entry.id   AF-A0A0N1E5P1-F1
#
_cell.length_a   1.000
_cell.length_b   1.000
_cell.length_c   1.000
_cell.angle_alpha   90.00
_cell.angle_beta   90.00
_cell.angle_gamma   90.00
#
_symmetry.space_group_name_H-M   'P 1'
#
loop_
_entity.id
_entity.type
_entity.pdbx_description
1 polymer ?
#
loop_
_entity_poly.entity_id
_entity_poly.type
_entity_poly.pdbx_seq_one_letter_code
_entity_poly.pdbx_strand_id
1 'polypeptide(L)'
;MGRVLNVFLTSVQRMELERLYKESTHHVLRQRCQIILLKASHRKTSNICAIVGIKSENQVNKWVKRYKNEHASLGIQCLRNLEGQGRKSIFDSETESELIQRIVKAERQKLENAKIILEKN
;
A
#
# COMPACT_ATOMS: atom_id res chain seq x y z
N MET A 1 4.10 31.45 1.35
CA MET A 1 2.89 30.71 0.92
C MET A 1 3.32 29.42 0.25
N GLY A 2 2.78 28.27 0.68
CA GLY A 2 3.20 26.95 0.19
C GLY A 2 2.73 26.67 -1.25
N ARG A 3 3.60 26.04 -2.05
CA ARG A 3 3.28 25.62 -3.43
C ARG A 3 2.10 24.63 -3.41
N VAL A 4 1.04 24.95 -4.16
CA VAL A 4 -0.12 24.06 -4.31
C VAL A 4 0.28 22.84 -5.15
N LEU A 5 0.13 21.64 -4.59
CA LEU A 5 0.43 20.39 -5.28
C LEU A 5 -0.73 20.02 -6.21
N ASN A 6 -0.59 20.23 -7.52
CA ASN A 6 -1.59 19.78 -8.49
C ASN A 6 -1.24 18.41 -9.06
N VAL A 7 -2.27 17.59 -9.30
CA VAL A 7 -2.18 16.27 -9.94
C VAL A 7 -3.08 16.30 -11.18
N PHE A 8 -2.55 15.89 -12.32
CA PHE A 8 -3.32 15.64 -13.53
C PHE A 8 -3.33 14.14 -13.78
N LEU A 9 -4.51 13.59 -14.02
CA LEU A 9 -4.70 12.15 -14.25
C LEU A 9 -5.10 11.93 -15.69
N THR A 10 -4.55 10.90 -16.33
CA THR A 10 -5.10 10.39 -17.58
C THR A 10 -6.43 9.67 -17.32
N SER A 11 -7.23 9.45 -18.37
CA SER A 11 -8.47 8.69 -18.27
C SER A 11 -8.25 7.29 -17.69
N VAL A 12 -7.17 6.62 -18.12
CA VAL A 12 -6.76 5.29 -17.64
C VAL A 12 -6.41 5.32 -16.15
N GLN A 13 -5.57 6.27 -15.73
CA GLN A 13 -5.18 6.42 -14.31
C GLN A 13 -6.38 6.71 -13.42
N ARG A 14 -7.30 7.55 -13.90
CA ARG A 14 -8.53 7.87 -13.18
C ARG A 14 -9.40 6.63 -12.99
N MET A 15 -9.61 5.87 -14.06
CA MET A 15 -10.40 4.63 -14.02
C MET A 15 -9.79 3.60 -13.06
N GLU A 16 -8.47 3.43 -13.09
CA GLU A 16 -7.77 2.52 -12.19
C GLU A 16 -7.93 2.92 -10.71
N LEU A 17 -7.74 4.21 -10.41
CA LEU A 17 -7.93 4.76 -9.06
C LEU A 17 -9.38 4.62 -8.57
N GLU A 18 -10.36 4.88 -9.44
CA GLU A 18 -11.78 4.74 -9.12
C GLU A 18 -12.18 3.28 -8.87
N ARG A 19 -11.69 2.36 -9.70
CA ARG A 19 -11.89 0.92 -9.52
C ARG A 19 -11.35 0.47 -8.16
N LEU A 20 -10.10 0.80 -7.85
CA LEU A 20 -9.47 0.39 -6.59
C LEU A 20 -10.08 1.06 -5.37
N TYR A 21 -10.53 2.31 -5.50
CA TYR A 21 -11.28 2.98 -4.45
C TYR A 21 -12.59 2.24 -4.11
N LYS A 22 -13.29 1.68 -5.11
CA LYS A 22 -14.56 0.97 -4.90
C LYS A 22 -14.36 -0.49 -4.48
N GLU A 23 -13.42 -1.19 -5.11
CA GLU A 23 -13.32 -2.65 -5.05
C GLU A 23 -12.25 -3.17 -4.08
N SER A 24 -11.29 -2.34 -3.67
CA SER A 24 -10.20 -2.83 -2.81
C SER A 24 -10.70 -3.20 -1.41
N THR A 25 -10.28 -4.37 -0.94
CA THR A 25 -10.48 -4.84 0.45
C THR A 25 -9.61 -4.06 1.45
N HIS A 26 -8.53 -3.45 0.99
CA HIS A 26 -7.60 -2.72 1.86
C HIS A 26 -8.05 -1.27 2.05
N HIS A 27 -8.62 -0.96 3.22
CA HIS A 27 -9.07 0.39 3.58
C HIS A 27 -8.01 1.47 3.30
N VAL A 28 -6.76 1.21 3.68
CA VAL A 28 -5.65 2.16 3.50
C VAL A 28 -5.38 2.47 2.03
N LEU A 29 -5.48 1.47 1.15
CA LEU A 29 -5.32 1.68 -0.29
C LEU A 29 -6.48 2.51 -0.85
N ARG A 30 -7.73 2.18 -0.48
CA ARG A 30 -8.92 2.98 -0.87
C ARG A 30 -8.76 4.44 -0.47
N GLN A 31 -8.36 4.67 0.78
CA GLN A 31 -8.15 6.00 1.33
C GLN A 31 -7.09 6.78 0.53
N ARG A 32 -5.96 6.15 0.18
CA ARG A 32 -4.90 6.76 -0.63
C ARG A 32 -5.37 7.04 -2.07
N CYS A 33 -6.13 6.14 -2.70
CA CYS A 33 -6.74 6.39 -4.01
C CYS A 33 -7.70 7.60 -3.96
N GLN A 34 -8.54 7.68 -2.92
CA GLN A 34 -9.46 8.80 -2.71
C GLN A 34 -8.74 10.14 -2.58
N ILE A 35 -7.61 10.19 -1.87
CA ILE A 35 -6.76 11.39 -1.78
C ILE A 35 -6.36 11.88 -3.17
N ILE A 36 -5.86 10.99 -4.03
CA ILE A 36 -5.39 11.35 -5.37
C ILE A 36 -6.54 11.83 -6.25
N LEU A 37 -7.69 11.14 -6.24
CA LEU A 37 -8.89 11.52 -6.98
C LEU A 37 -9.42 12.90 -6.56
N LEU A 38 -9.48 13.17 -5.25
CA LEU A 38 -9.92 14.46 -4.73
C LEU A 38 -8.92 15.57 -5.08
N LYS A 39 -7.62 15.26 -5.11
CA LYS A 39 -6.59 16.22 -5.49
C LYS A 39 -6.62 16.55 -6.99
N ALA A 40 -6.86 15.57 -7.84
CA ALA A 40 -7.09 15.76 -9.26
C ALA A 40 -8.38 16.57 -9.54
N SER A 41 -9.34 16.53 -8.62
CA SER A 41 -10.55 17.37 -8.66
C SER A 41 -10.34 18.79 -8.10
N HIS A 42 -9.09 19.26 -8.04
CA HIS A 42 -8.69 20.60 -7.58
C HIS A 42 -9.12 20.99 -6.16
N ARG A 43 -9.36 20.03 -5.26
CA ARG A 43 -9.72 20.33 -3.87
C ARG A 43 -8.50 20.79 -3.06
N LYS A 44 -8.74 21.73 -2.12
CA LYS A 44 -7.75 22.15 -1.12
C LYS A 44 -7.38 20.97 -0.21
N THR A 45 -6.12 20.91 0.20
CA THR A 45 -5.61 19.81 1.05
C THR A 45 -6.35 19.74 2.40
N SER A 46 -6.69 20.89 2.99
CA SER A 46 -7.55 20.98 4.19
C SER A 46 -8.91 20.30 4.01
N ASN A 47 -9.57 20.50 2.88
CA ASN A 47 -10.86 19.85 2.58
C ASN A 47 -10.70 18.34 2.36
N ILE A 48 -9.60 17.92 1.74
CA ILE A 48 -9.29 16.50 1.55
C ILE A 48 -9.07 15.83 2.92
N CYS A 49 -8.33 16.48 3.82
CA CYS A 49 -8.14 16.05 5.20
C CYS A 49 -9.47 15.78 5.91
N ALA A 50 -10.43 16.71 5.80
CA ALA A 50 -11.75 16.58 6.38
C ALA A 50 -12.55 15.40 5.78
N ILE A 51 -12.56 15.24 4.45
CA ILE A 51 -13.29 14.16 3.76
C ILE A 51 -12.71 12.78 4.11
N VAL A 52 -11.39 12.69 4.15
CA VAL A 52 -10.66 11.41 4.27
C VAL A 52 -10.41 11.03 5.74
N GLY A 53 -10.66 11.95 6.68
CA GLY A 53 -10.42 11.74 8.12
C GLY A 53 -8.94 11.80 8.52
N ILE A 54 -8.10 12.49 7.74
CA ILE A 54 -6.66 12.63 8.01
C ILE A 54 -6.40 13.99 8.64
N LYS A 55 -5.81 14.01 9.85
CA LYS A 55 -5.53 15.26 10.59
C LYS A 55 -4.37 16.08 10.01
N SER A 56 -3.47 15.45 9.26
CA SER A 56 -2.24 16.08 8.78
C SER A 56 -2.25 16.33 7.28
N GLU A 57 -2.24 17.61 6.88
CA GLU A 57 -2.09 18.01 5.47
C GLU A 57 -0.76 17.51 4.89
N ASN A 58 0.29 17.42 5.70
CA ASN A 58 1.58 16.90 5.28
C ASN A 58 1.49 15.43 4.86
N GLN A 59 0.67 14.63 5.54
CA GLN A 59 0.45 13.24 5.17
C GLN A 59 -0.25 13.12 3.81
N VAL A 60 -1.28 13.93 3.56
CA VAL A 60 -1.96 14.00 2.26
C VAL A 60 -0.99 14.43 1.17
N ASN A 61 -0.22 15.49 1.41
CA ASN A 61 0.79 16.00 0.48
C ASN A 61 1.89 14.98 0.19
N LYS A 62 2.29 14.15 1.17
CA LYS A 62 3.25 13.06 0.97
C LYS A 62 2.74 12.04 -0.04
N TRP A 63 1.49 11.60 0.07
CA TRP A 63 0.89 10.64 -0.87
C TRP A 63 0.73 11.24 -2.26
N VAL A 64 0.32 12.51 -2.35
CA VAL A 64 0.24 13.23 -3.62
C VAL A 64 1.60 13.32 -4.31
N LYS A 65 2.66 13.71 -3.58
CA LYS A 65 4.02 13.76 -4.12
C LYS A 65 4.51 12.38 -4.54
N ARG A 66 4.28 11.37 -3.70
CA ARG A 66 4.67 9.98 -3.97
C ARG A 66 4.05 9.48 -5.27
N TYR A 67 2.73 9.64 -5.43
CA TYR A 67 2.04 9.27 -6.66
C TYR A 67 2.62 9.98 -7.88
N LYS A 68 2.84 11.31 -7.81
CA LYS A 68 3.42 12.06 -8.93
C LYS A 68 4.81 11.57 -9.34
N ASN A 69 5.65 11.19 -8.38
CA ASN A 69 7.04 10.84 -8.63
C ASN A 69 7.23 9.36 -9.00
N GLU A 70 6.47 8.47 -8.37
CA GLU A 70 6.69 7.02 -8.44
C GLU A 70 5.69 6.30 -9.35
N HIS A 71 4.56 6.90 -9.71
CA HIS A 71 3.56 6.21 -10.53
C HIS A 71 4.08 5.87 -11.93
N ALA A 72 5.01 6.65 -12.49
CA ALA A 72 5.58 6.37 -13.81
C ALA A 72 6.38 5.05 -13.84
N SER A 73 7.03 4.68 -12.73
CA SER A 73 7.85 3.46 -12.63
C SER A 73 7.14 2.31 -11.93
N LEU A 74 6.40 2.59 -10.85
CA LEU A 74 5.75 1.60 -9.99
C LEU A 74 4.24 1.45 -10.24
N GLY A 75 3.65 2.32 -11.06
CA GLY A 75 2.20 2.38 -11.24
C GLY A 75 1.48 2.57 -9.91
N ILE A 76 0.39 1.81 -9.70
CA ILE A 76 -0.39 1.89 -8.48
C ILE A 76 0.30 1.36 -7.22
N GLN A 77 1.39 0.58 -7.38
CA GLN A 77 2.13 0.03 -6.23
C GLN A 77 2.72 1.15 -5.35
N CYS A 78 2.95 2.35 -5.90
CA CYS A 78 3.36 3.52 -5.11
C CYS A 78 2.35 3.93 -4.02
N LEU A 79 1.08 3.53 -4.13
CA LEU A 79 0.06 3.76 -3.10
C LEU A 79 -0.07 2.60 -2.11
N ARG A 80 0.60 1.48 -2.33
CA ARG A 80 0.63 0.36 -1.38
C ARG A 80 1.75 0.56 -0.35
N ASN A 81 1.69 -0.26 0.69
CA ASN A 81 2.80 -0.35 1.64
C ASN A 81 3.99 -0.98 0.95
N LEU A 82 5.20 -0.55 1.33
CA LEU A 82 6.42 -1.21 0.86
C LEU A 82 6.53 -2.59 1.53
N GLU A 83 7.32 -3.46 0.92
CA GLU A 83 7.70 -4.74 1.55
C GLU A 83 8.30 -4.50 2.93
N GLY A 84 7.91 -5.34 3.89
CA GLY A 84 8.28 -5.19 5.30
C GLY A 84 7.50 -4.13 6.08
N GLN A 85 6.62 -3.33 5.45
CA GLN A 85 5.75 -2.38 6.15
C GLN A 85 4.34 -2.93 6.37
N GLY A 86 3.87 -2.85 7.61
CA GLY A 86 2.50 -3.23 7.99
C GLY A 86 2.49 -4.28 9.09
N ARG A 87 1.35 -4.93 9.26
CA ARG A 87 1.21 -6.05 10.21
C ARG A 87 2.00 -7.23 9.65
N LYS A 88 2.91 -7.79 10.44
CA LYS A 88 3.59 -9.05 10.11
C LYS A 88 2.55 -10.16 9.96
N SER A 89 2.83 -11.13 9.10
CA SER A 89 2.00 -12.34 9.02
C SER A 89 1.93 -12.97 10.41
N ILE A 90 0.75 -13.43 10.78
CA ILE A 90 0.55 -14.19 12.02
C ILE A 90 0.59 -15.65 11.62
N PHE A 91 1.30 -16.44 12.42
CA PHE A 91 1.35 -17.88 12.24
C PHE A 91 -0.07 -18.47 12.25
N ASP A 92 -0.42 -19.21 11.20
CA ASP A 92 -1.67 -19.94 11.08
C ASP A 92 -1.42 -21.44 11.22
N SER A 93 -1.84 -22.02 12.35
CA SER A 93 -1.59 -23.42 12.64
C SER A 93 -2.26 -24.37 11.66
N GLU A 94 -3.39 -24.01 11.04
CA GLU A 94 -4.11 -24.90 10.13
C GLU A 94 -3.39 -25.01 8.78
N THR A 95 -2.85 -23.90 8.28
CA THR A 95 -2.25 -23.86 6.94
C THR A 95 -0.73 -24.02 6.96
N GLU A 96 -0.04 -23.54 8.00
CA GLU A 96 1.42 -23.45 8.03
C GLU A 96 2.09 -24.61 8.78
N SER A 97 1.37 -25.33 9.66
CA SER A 97 1.97 -26.42 10.46
C SER A 97 2.54 -27.55 9.61
N GLU A 98 1.82 -27.96 8.56
CA GLU A 98 2.30 -29.03 7.68
C GLU A 98 3.55 -28.61 6.90
N LEU A 99 3.57 -27.36 6.41
CA LEU A 99 4.70 -26.79 5.68
C LEU A 99 5.95 -26.75 6.57
N ILE A 100 5.81 -26.23 7.79
CA ILE A 100 6.90 -26.16 8.77
C ILE A 100 7.41 -27.56 9.11
N GLN A 101 6.51 -28.52 9.39
CA GLN A 101 6.93 -29.89 9.69
C GLN A 101 7.67 -30.54 8.53
N ARG A 102 7.23 -30.35 7.29
CA ARG A 102 7.92 -30.87 6.10
C ARG A 102 9.32 -30.28 5.95
N ILE A 103 9.45 -28.96 6.07
CA ILE A 103 10.74 -28.26 5.92
C ILE A 103 11.71 -28.62 7.05
N VAL A 104 11.22 -28.67 8.30
CA VAL A 104 12.04 -29.07 9.46
C VAL A 104 12.47 -30.54 9.38
N LYS A 105 11.61 -31.43 8.85
CA LYS A 105 11.98 -32.84 8.60
C LYS A 105 13.05 -32.95 7.51
N ALA A 106 12.98 -32.14 6.46
CA ALA A 106 13.96 -32.14 5.38
C ALA A 106 15.33 -31.60 5.84
N GLU A 107 15.33 -30.49 6.58
CA GLU A 107 16.52 -29.81 7.08
C GLU A 107 16.82 -30.17 8.55
N ARG A 108 16.56 -31.43 8.94
CA ARG A 108 16.63 -31.89 10.36
C ARG A 108 17.98 -31.64 11.02
N GLN A 109 19.06 -31.65 10.25
CA GLN A 109 20.43 -31.45 10.73
C GLN A 109 20.84 -29.97 10.83
N LYS A 110 20.16 -29.06 10.11
CA LYS A 110 20.49 -27.63 10.03
C LYS A 110 19.23 -26.77 10.09
N LEU A 111 18.70 -26.60 11.30
CA LEU A 111 17.46 -25.83 11.53
C LEU A 111 17.56 -24.36 11.08
N GLU A 112 18.78 -23.80 11.00
CA GLU A 112 18.99 -22.46 10.47
C GLU A 112 18.64 -22.35 8.97
N ASN A 113 18.92 -23.41 8.18
CA ASN A 113 18.47 -23.48 6.79
C ASN A 113 16.95 -23.57 6.71
N ALA A 114 16.33 -24.40 7.55
CA ALA A 114 14.87 -24.52 7.64
C ALA A 114 14.21 -23.16 7.90
N LYS A 115 14.78 -22.38 8.82
CA LYS A 115 14.33 -21.03 9.14
C LYS A 115 14.45 -20.09 7.94
N ILE A 116 15.59 -20.06 7.26
CA ILE A 116 15.79 -19.20 6.08
C ILE A 116 14.81 -19.54 4.96
N ILE A 117 14.52 -20.83 4.75
CA ILE A 117 13.53 -21.28 3.75
C ILE A 117 12.13 -20.79 4.14
N LEU A 118 11.76 -20.91 5.42
CA LEU A 118 10.47 -20.45 5.93
C LEU A 118 10.29 -18.94 5.89
N GLU A 119 11.36 -18.16 6.13
CA GLU A 119 11.31 -16.68 6.08
C GLU A 119 11.31 -16.11 4.65
N LYS A 120 11.69 -16.91 3.65
CA LYS A 120 11.67 -16.53 2.23
C LYS A 120 10.37 -16.90 1.50
N ASN A 121 9.58 -17.83 2.06
CA ASN A 121 8.24 -18.17 1.58
C ASN A 121 7.22 -17.11 2.01
#